data_AF-A0A921RRE0-F1
#
_entry.id   AF-A0A921RRE0-F1
#
_cell.length_a   1.000
_cell.length_b   1.000
_cell.length_c   1.000
_cell.angle_alpha   90.00
_cell.angle_beta   90.00
_cell.angle_gamma   90.00
#
_symmetry.space_group_name_H-M   'P 1'
#
loop_
_entity.id
_entity.type
_entity.pdbx_description
1 polymer ?
#
loop_
_entity_poly.entity_id
_entity_poly.type
_entity_poly.pdbx_seq_one_letter_code
_entity_poly.pdbx_strand_id
1 'polypeptide(L)'
;MVLSSNISVRKTLYEVLSVSEDATYDEIRAAYRSAALTTHPDKAHTTLESSVPSSEQQEFFSVQKAWEILRHPTSREDYDKQLQSSRQNIEIIASEIEVGDMIIESTADTLVLLYPCRCGDYFSITKCELSGMGILVSGDGEVELQASDSASASIVLGCGSCSLKIRLVINEIS
;
A
#
# COMPACT_ATOMS: atom_id res chain seq x y z
N MET A 1 18.27 15.22 11.12
CA MET A 1 18.41 13.90 10.48
C MET A 1 17.08 13.18 10.65
N VAL A 2 16.25 13.15 9.61
CA VAL A 2 14.90 12.55 9.68
C VAL A 2 15.00 11.08 9.31
N LEU A 3 14.30 10.28 10.11
CA LEU A 3 14.37 8.82 10.21
C LEU A 3 13.94 8.13 8.92
N SER A 4 14.75 7.16 8.48
CA SER A 4 14.43 6.21 7.43
C SER A 4 13.20 5.39 7.82
N SER A 5 12.04 5.74 7.27
CA SER A 5 10.82 4.96 7.37
C SER A 5 10.99 3.65 6.58
N ASN A 6 11.06 2.54 7.31
CA ASN A 6 11.01 1.19 6.77
C ASN A 6 9.57 0.87 6.35
N ILE A 7 9.13 1.45 5.23
CA ILE A 7 8.03 0.88 4.44
C ILE A 7 8.69 -0.12 3.49
N SER A 8 8.12 -1.33 3.39
CA SER A 8 8.47 -2.28 2.35
C SER A 8 7.97 -1.73 1.01
N VAL A 9 8.63 -0.66 0.54
CA VAL A 9 8.35 0.01 -0.72
C VAL A 9 8.87 -0.95 -1.78
N ARG A 10 7.97 -1.50 -2.59
CA ARG A 10 8.39 -2.14 -3.84
C ARG A 10 9.17 -1.07 -4.61
N LYS A 11 10.49 -1.25 -4.76
CA LYS A 11 11.37 -0.29 -5.45
C LYS A 11 10.72 0.10 -6.78
N THR A 12 10.56 1.40 -7.00
CA THR A 12 10.08 1.92 -8.28
C THR A 12 11.13 1.72 -9.36
N LEU A 13 10.74 1.74 -10.63
CA LEU A 13 11.70 1.62 -11.75
C LEU A 13 12.69 2.79 -11.77
N TYR A 14 12.26 3.97 -11.30
CA TYR A 14 13.11 5.14 -11.12
C TYR A 14 14.16 4.92 -10.02
N GLU A 15 13.78 4.35 -8.87
CA GLU A 15 14.71 3.97 -7.81
C GLU A 15 15.69 2.88 -8.23
N VAL A 16 15.24 1.92 -9.05
CA VAL A 16 16.12 0.88 -9.62
C VAL A 16 17.22 1.50 -10.49
N LEU A 17 16.90 2.56 -11.25
CA LEU A 17 17.89 3.32 -12.00
C LEU A 17 18.57 4.44 -11.18
N SER A 18 18.21 4.59 -9.90
CA SER A 18 18.68 5.67 -9.01
C SER A 18 18.48 7.07 -9.60
N VAL A 19 17.35 7.29 -10.26
CA VAL A 19 16.93 8.57 -10.85
C VAL A 19 15.63 9.06 -10.21
N SER A 20 15.37 10.36 -10.32
CA SER A 20 14.08 10.94 -9.92
C SER A 20 12.96 10.55 -10.89
N GLU A 21 11.71 10.58 -10.43
CA GLU A 21 10.52 10.41 -11.27
C GLU A 21 10.40 11.54 -12.31
N ASP A 22 10.91 12.73 -11.97
CA ASP A 22 10.99 13.90 -12.86
C ASP A 22 12.18 13.85 -13.83
N ALA A 23 12.99 12.78 -13.79
CA ALA A 23 14.21 12.71 -14.59
C ALA A 23 13.90 12.76 -16.10
N THR A 24 14.74 13.48 -16.82
CA THR A 24 14.67 13.58 -18.28
C THR A 24 15.16 12.29 -18.94
N TYR A 25 14.80 12.08 -20.20
CA TYR A 25 15.23 10.91 -20.96
C TYR A 25 16.77 10.75 -20.98
N ASP A 26 17.51 11.86 -21.06
CA ASP A 26 18.98 11.82 -21.10
C ASP A 26 19.58 11.36 -19.77
N GLU A 27 19.01 11.82 -18.65
CA GLU A 27 19.39 11.40 -17.29
C GLU A 27 19.10 9.90 -17.07
N ILE A 28 17.93 9.42 -17.49
CA ILE A 28 17.56 8.00 -17.42
C ILE A 28 18.55 7.16 -18.26
N ARG A 29 18.94 7.66 -19.43
CA ARG A 29 19.90 6.99 -20.33
C ARG A 29 21.32 6.99 -19.77
N ALA A 30 21.75 8.06 -19.12
CA ALA A 30 23.04 8.14 -18.46
C ALA A 30 23.08 7.19 -17.26
N ALA A 31 22.03 7.19 -16.43
CA ALA A 31 21.91 6.33 -15.28
C ALA A 31 21.87 4.84 -15.65
N TYR A 32 21.11 4.45 -16.68
CA TYR A 32 21.11 3.08 -17.18
C TYR A 32 22.51 2.61 -17.61
N ARG A 33 23.26 3.45 -18.35
CA ARG A 33 24.63 3.12 -18.76
C ARG A 33 25.54 2.89 -17.55
N SER A 34 25.46 3.77 -16.55
CA SER A 34 26.23 3.63 -15.31
C SER A 34 25.83 2.37 -14.54
N ALA A 35 24.52 2.14 -14.36
CA ALA A 35 23.97 0.98 -13.64
C ALA A 35 24.34 -0.35 -14.32
N ALA A 36 24.23 -0.43 -15.65
CA ALA A 36 24.60 -1.60 -16.44
C ALA A 36 26.09 -1.92 -16.32
N LEU A 37 26.97 -0.92 -16.26
CA LEU A 37 28.40 -1.12 -16.03
C LEU A 37 28.72 -1.61 -14.61
N THR A 38 27.97 -1.13 -13.61
CA THR A 38 28.17 -1.55 -12.22
C THR A 38 27.63 -2.95 -11.93
N THR A 39 26.58 -3.37 -12.63
CA THR A 39 25.88 -4.65 -12.43
C THR A 39 26.25 -5.71 -13.46
N HIS A 40 27.21 -5.44 -14.35
CA HIS A 40 27.59 -6.36 -15.41
C HIS A 40 28.23 -7.65 -14.84
N PRO A 41 27.79 -8.85 -15.26
CA PRO A 41 28.26 -10.13 -14.71
C PRO A 41 29.74 -10.42 -14.98
N ASP A 42 30.36 -9.75 -15.96
CA ASP A 42 31.81 -9.87 -16.25
C ASP A 42 32.68 -9.42 -15.07
N LYS A 43 32.16 -8.50 -14.23
CA LYS A 43 32.84 -8.04 -13.00
C LYS A 43 32.73 -9.05 -11.85
N ALA A 44 31.79 -10.00 -11.91
CA ALA A 44 31.63 -11.04 -10.89
C ALA A 44 32.70 -12.13 -10.99
N HIS A 45 33.38 -12.26 -12.14
CA HIS A 45 34.45 -13.24 -12.33
C HIS A 45 35.76 -12.91 -11.60
N THR A 46 35.94 -11.69 -11.08
CA THR A 46 37.17 -11.31 -10.34
C THR A 46 37.04 -11.42 -8.82
N THR A 47 35.87 -11.77 -8.28
CA THR A 47 35.64 -11.85 -6.83
C THR A 47 35.18 -13.26 -6.46
N LEU A 48 36.12 -14.21 -6.52
CA LEU A 48 35.99 -15.57 -5.99
C LEU A 48 36.01 -15.56 -4.45
N GLU A 49 35.11 -14.83 -3.80
CA GLU A 49 34.90 -14.93 -2.35
C GLU A 49 33.46 -14.48 -2.08
N SER A 50 32.65 -15.39 -1.54
CA SER A 50 31.29 -15.16 -1.00
C SER A 50 30.11 -15.16 -1.98
N SER A 51 29.63 -16.36 -2.30
CA SER A 51 28.22 -16.79 -2.13
C SER A 51 27.06 -15.80 -2.30
N VAL A 52 27.03 -14.92 -3.31
CA VAL A 52 25.80 -14.18 -3.69
C VAL A 52 25.62 -14.03 -5.23
N PRO A 53 25.65 -15.11 -6.03
CA PRO A 53 25.47 -14.99 -7.48
C PRO A 53 24.07 -14.50 -7.90
N SER A 54 23.06 -14.72 -7.06
CA SER A 54 21.66 -14.45 -7.41
C SER A 54 21.30 -12.95 -7.35
N SER A 55 21.93 -12.19 -6.45
CA SER A 55 21.54 -10.79 -6.21
C SER A 55 22.02 -9.87 -7.33
N GLU A 56 23.26 -10.04 -7.82
CA GLU A 56 23.81 -9.20 -8.89
C GLU A 56 23.09 -9.45 -10.22
N GLN A 57 22.76 -10.71 -10.53
CA GLN A 57 21.96 -11.06 -11.70
C GLN A 57 20.53 -10.51 -11.63
N GLN A 58 19.91 -10.55 -10.44
CA GLN A 58 18.56 -10.02 -10.22
C GLN A 58 18.54 -8.48 -10.31
N GLU A 59 19.56 -7.80 -9.80
CA GLU A 59 19.70 -6.34 -9.93
C GLU A 59 19.91 -5.94 -11.40
N PHE A 60 20.76 -6.65 -12.16
CA PHE A 60 20.94 -6.42 -13.60
C PHE A 60 19.62 -6.57 -14.38
N PHE A 61 18.86 -7.64 -14.11
CA PHE A 61 17.57 -7.85 -14.75
C PHE A 61 16.56 -6.75 -14.39
N SER A 62 16.58 -6.28 -13.14
CA SER A 62 15.74 -5.17 -12.68
C SER A 62 16.08 -3.87 -13.40
N VAL A 63 17.38 -3.54 -13.53
CA VAL A 63 17.88 -2.38 -14.27
C VAL A 63 17.48 -2.44 -15.74
N GLN A 64 17.61 -3.60 -16.37
CA GLN A 64 17.19 -3.79 -17.76
C GLN A 64 15.69 -3.59 -17.95
N LYS A 65 14.88 -4.17 -17.05
CA LYS A 65 13.43 -4.02 -17.06
C LYS A 65 13.00 -2.57 -16.86
N ALA A 66 13.65 -1.86 -15.93
CA ALA A 66 13.41 -0.44 -15.70
C ALA A 66 13.70 0.40 -16.96
N TRP A 67 14.83 0.14 -17.62
CA TRP A 67 15.17 0.80 -18.87
C TRP A 67 14.17 0.51 -20.00
N GLU A 68 13.72 -0.73 -20.14
CA GLU A 68 12.78 -1.11 -21.20
C GLU A 68 11.45 -0.35 -21.13
N ILE A 69 10.98 -0.08 -19.91
CA ILE A 69 9.75 0.67 -19.65
C ILE A 69 10.00 2.19 -19.73
N LEU A 70 11.06 2.69 -19.09
CA LEU A 70 11.33 4.14 -18.98
C LEU A 70 11.90 4.77 -20.25
N ARG A 71 12.47 3.97 -21.17
CA ARG A 71 13.04 4.50 -22.43
C ARG A 71 11.97 4.96 -23.42
N HIS A 72 10.75 4.45 -23.33
CA HIS A 72 9.68 4.75 -24.28
C HIS A 72 8.69 5.71 -23.64
N PRO A 73 8.36 6.84 -24.28
CA PRO A 73 7.47 7.84 -23.68
C PRO A 73 6.08 7.28 -23.37
N THR A 74 5.54 6.41 -24.23
CA THR A 74 4.24 5.75 -24.04
C THR A 74 4.26 4.81 -22.83
N SER A 75 5.26 3.92 -22.75
CA SER A 75 5.41 2.98 -21.64
C SER A 75 5.71 3.67 -20.32
N ARG A 76 6.46 4.78 -20.36
CA ARG A 76 6.67 5.65 -19.19
C ARG A 76 5.37 6.25 -18.71
N GLU A 77 4.55 6.80 -19.62
CA GLU A 77 3.25 7.37 -19.26
C GLU A 77 2.31 6.31 -18.67
N ASP A 78 2.25 5.12 -19.24
CA ASP A 78 1.46 4.00 -18.68
C ASP A 78 1.96 3.58 -17.29
N TYR A 79 3.29 3.53 -17.10
CA TYR A 79 3.89 3.25 -15.80
C TYR A 79 3.58 4.35 -14.78
N ASP A 80 3.69 5.62 -15.16
CA ASP A 80 3.39 6.76 -14.31
C ASP A 80 1.91 6.79 -13.92
N LYS A 81 0.99 6.47 -14.85
CA LYS A 81 -0.44 6.29 -14.55
C LYS A 81 -0.68 5.15 -13.57
N GLN A 82 0.01 4.02 -13.72
CA GLN A 82 -0.11 2.89 -12.81
C GLN A 82 0.48 3.20 -11.44
N LEU A 83 1.59 3.93 -11.40
CA LEU A 83 2.23 4.40 -10.17
C LEU A 83 1.34 5.42 -9.44
N GLN A 84 0.74 6.34 -10.19
CA GLN A 84 -0.21 7.31 -9.66
C GLN A 84 -1.48 6.61 -9.17
N SER A 85 -2.03 5.64 -9.90
CA SER A 85 -3.22 4.87 -9.49
C SER A 85 -2.94 4.03 -8.24
N SER A 86 -1.75 3.43 -8.15
CA SER A 86 -1.36 2.66 -6.97
C SER A 86 -1.12 3.54 -5.75
N ARG A 87 -0.59 4.76 -5.93
CA ARG A 87 -0.54 5.80 -4.88
C ARG A 87 -1.93 6.30 -4.49
N GLN A 88 -2.80 6.56 -5.46
CA GLN A 88 -4.17 7.03 -5.24
C GLN A 88 -5.10 5.97 -4.66
N ASN A 89 -4.77 4.68 -4.77
CA ASN A 89 -5.51 3.61 -4.09
C ASN A 89 -5.48 3.77 -2.55
N ILE A 90 -4.59 4.60 -2.01
CA ILE A 90 -4.48 4.85 -0.56
C ILE A 90 -5.43 5.97 -0.10
N GLU A 91 -6.01 6.81 -0.96
CA GLU A 91 -6.58 8.09 -0.49
C GLU A 91 -8.03 8.45 -0.88
N ILE A 92 -8.77 7.64 -1.65
CA ILE A 92 -10.20 7.96 -1.88
C ILE A 92 -11.05 7.26 -0.79
N ILE A 93 -11.03 7.83 0.41
CA ILE A 93 -12.08 7.57 1.40
C ILE A 93 -13.35 8.22 0.87
N ALA A 94 -14.29 7.42 0.40
CA ALA A 94 -15.52 7.89 -0.20
C ALA A 94 -16.43 8.59 0.83
N SER A 95 -16.38 8.17 2.09
CA SER A 95 -17.15 8.73 3.21
C SER A 95 -16.55 8.34 4.55
N GLU A 96 -16.78 9.18 5.55
CA GLU A 96 -16.56 8.87 6.96
C GLU A 96 -17.92 8.48 7.57
N ILE A 97 -17.96 7.38 8.30
CA ILE A 97 -19.18 6.84 8.93
C ILE A 97 -18.92 6.55 10.39
N GLU A 98 -19.94 6.67 11.23
CA GLU A 98 -19.87 6.33 12.64
C GLU A 98 -20.38 4.90 12.88
N VAL A 99 -20.01 4.30 14.01
CA VAL A 99 -20.49 2.95 14.36
C VAL A 99 -22.01 2.92 14.50
N GLY A 100 -22.63 4.01 14.96
CA GLY A 100 -24.08 4.15 15.04
C GLY A 100 -24.81 4.12 13.69
N ASP A 101 -24.11 4.41 12.58
CA ASP A 101 -24.67 4.35 11.23
C ASP A 101 -24.62 2.93 10.63
N MET A 102 -23.98 1.98 11.31
CA MET A 102 -23.85 0.60 10.83
C MET A 102 -25.05 -0.26 11.27
N ILE A 103 -25.46 -1.14 10.37
CA ILE A 103 -26.46 -2.18 10.62
C ILE A 103 -25.76 -3.33 11.34
N ILE A 104 -26.26 -3.72 12.51
CA ILE A 104 -25.69 -4.80 13.31
C ILE A 104 -26.46 -6.09 13.04
N GLU A 105 -25.78 -7.11 12.53
CA GLU A 105 -26.32 -8.46 12.43
C GLU A 105 -25.66 -9.38 13.46
N SER A 106 -26.48 -10.04 14.27
CA SER A 106 -26.05 -11.00 15.30
C SER A 106 -26.48 -12.40 14.89
N THR A 107 -25.54 -13.22 14.40
CA THR A 107 -25.79 -14.63 14.09
C THR A 107 -25.08 -15.52 15.11
N ALA A 108 -25.84 -16.26 15.93
CA ALA A 108 -25.45 -17.32 16.89
C ALA A 108 -24.26 -17.05 17.85
N ASP A 109 -23.08 -16.67 17.34
CA ASP A 109 -21.86 -16.35 18.09
C ASP A 109 -20.98 -15.27 17.41
N THR A 110 -21.46 -14.61 16.36
CA THR A 110 -20.72 -13.59 15.60
C THR A 110 -21.56 -12.35 15.38
N LEU A 111 -21.06 -11.21 15.87
CA LEU A 111 -21.59 -9.88 15.56
C LEU A 111 -20.86 -9.32 14.34
N VAL A 112 -21.63 -8.92 13.33
CA VAL A 112 -21.14 -8.32 12.09
C VAL A 112 -21.78 -6.95 11.92
N LEU A 113 -20.96 -5.92 11.74
CA LEU A 113 -21.41 -4.58 11.42
C LEU A 113 -21.37 -4.38 9.91
N LEU A 114 -22.46 -3.90 9.33
CA LEU A 114 -22.70 -3.78 7.90
C LEU A 114 -23.06 -2.34 7.53
N TYR A 115 -22.47 -1.80 6.48
CA TYR A 115 -22.83 -0.49 5.93
C TYR A 115 -23.08 -0.60 4.42
N PRO A 116 -24.21 -0.11 3.88
CA PRO A 116 -24.53 -0.26 2.47
C PRO A 116 -23.58 0.57 1.60
N CYS A 117 -23.01 -0.08 0.58
CA CYS A 117 -22.20 0.57 -0.43
C CYS A 117 -23.09 1.04 -1.59
N ARG A 118 -22.67 2.13 -2.26
CA ARG A 118 -23.36 2.67 -3.45
C ARG A 118 -23.39 1.71 -4.64
N CYS A 119 -22.57 0.65 -4.63
CA CYS A 119 -22.58 -0.39 -5.66
C CYS A 119 -23.65 -1.46 -5.44
N GLY A 120 -24.31 -1.50 -4.27
CA GLY A 120 -25.30 -2.52 -3.90
C GLY A 120 -24.76 -3.63 -2.99
N ASP A 121 -23.46 -3.64 -2.70
CA ASP A 121 -22.83 -4.52 -1.70
C ASP A 121 -22.75 -3.85 -0.33
N TYR A 122 -22.13 -4.52 0.64
CA TYR A 122 -21.96 -4.02 1.99
C TYR A 122 -20.47 -3.93 2.35
N PHE A 123 -20.12 -2.89 3.09
CA PHE A 123 -18.91 -2.89 3.90
C PHE A 123 -19.23 -3.66 5.18
N SER A 124 -18.44 -4.69 5.48
CA SER A 124 -18.65 -5.54 6.65
C SER A 124 -17.42 -5.56 7.54
N ILE A 125 -17.61 -5.50 8.84
CA ILE A 125 -16.55 -5.79 9.81
C ILE A 125 -17.09 -6.63 10.96
N THR A 126 -16.31 -7.61 11.39
CA THR A 126 -16.70 -8.50 12.49
C THR A 126 -16.22 -7.98 13.84
N LYS A 127 -16.92 -8.36 14.92
CA LYS A 127 -16.45 -8.08 16.29
C LYS A 127 -15.06 -8.63 16.57
N CYS A 128 -14.70 -9.77 15.98
CA CYS A 128 -13.36 -10.36 16.14
C CYS A 128 -12.27 -9.45 15.57
N GLU A 129 -12.50 -8.82 14.41
CA GLU A 129 -11.55 -7.87 13.81
C GLU A 129 -11.41 -6.60 14.65
N LEU A 130 -12.52 -6.09 15.18
CA LEU A 130 -12.52 -4.94 16.10
C LEU A 130 -11.81 -5.27 17.42
N SER A 131 -12.04 -6.47 17.97
CA SER A 131 -11.38 -6.93 19.19
C SER A 131 -9.88 -7.09 19.00
N GLY A 132 -9.43 -7.52 17.81
CA GLY A 132 -8.02 -7.56 17.44
C GLY A 132 -7.34 -6.19 17.42
N MET A 133 -8.14 -5.11 17.30
CA MET A 133 -7.71 -3.72 17.35
C MET A 133 -7.99 -3.04 18.70
N GLY A 134 -8.49 -3.79 19.70
CA GLY A 134 -8.81 -3.27 21.05
C GLY A 134 -10.16 -2.56 21.17
N ILE A 135 -11.06 -2.75 20.20
CA ILE A 135 -12.37 -2.11 20.15
C ILE A 135 -13.44 -3.12 20.55
N LEU A 136 -14.22 -2.82 21.60
CA LEU A 136 -15.35 -3.63 22.04
C LEU A 136 -16.65 -2.99 21.57
N VAL A 137 -17.45 -3.73 20.80
CA VAL A 137 -18.79 -3.30 20.39
C VAL A 137 -19.83 -4.13 21.15
N SER A 138 -20.75 -3.42 21.79
CA SER A 138 -21.96 -3.94 22.45
C SER A 138 -23.09 -4.12 21.44
N GLY A 139 -24.03 -5.03 21.74
CA GLY A 139 -25.06 -5.50 20.77
C GLY A 139 -26.08 -4.45 20.34
N ASP A 140 -26.05 -3.27 20.95
CA ASP A 140 -26.87 -2.09 20.78
C ASP A 140 -26.15 -0.97 19.98
N GLY A 141 -24.90 -1.21 19.53
CA GLY A 141 -24.11 -0.23 18.79
C GLY A 141 -23.28 0.71 19.67
N GLU A 142 -23.30 0.49 20.99
CA GLU A 142 -22.40 1.17 21.92
C GLU A 142 -21.00 0.59 21.81
N VAL A 143 -19.99 1.46 21.73
CA VAL A 143 -18.58 1.06 21.54
C VAL A 143 -17.78 1.48 22.76
N GLU A 144 -17.15 0.52 23.42
CA GLU A 144 -16.21 0.76 24.51
C GLU A 144 -14.77 0.60 23.99
N LEU A 145 -13.96 1.65 24.13
CA LEU A 145 -12.53 1.60 23.90
C LEU A 145 -11.82 1.20 25.20
N GLN A 146 -11.02 0.13 25.18
CA GLN A 146 -10.09 -0.12 26.29
C GLN A 146 -8.87 0.79 26.13
N ALA A 147 -9.00 2.05 26.54
CA ALA A 147 -7.93 3.03 26.42
C ALA A 147 -6.83 2.78 27.47
N SER A 148 -5.58 2.76 27.01
CA SER A 148 -4.49 3.44 27.70
C SER A 148 -4.16 4.79 27.06
N ASP A 149 -4.87 5.22 26.01
CA ASP A 149 -4.66 6.52 25.35
C ASP A 149 -5.97 7.01 24.73
N SER A 150 -6.42 8.22 25.08
CA SER A 150 -7.71 8.84 24.73
C SER A 150 -7.82 9.28 23.26
N ALA A 151 -7.49 8.39 22.31
CA ALA A 151 -7.50 8.69 20.89
C ALA A 151 -8.71 8.03 20.21
N SER A 152 -9.56 8.85 19.58
CA SER A 152 -10.58 8.42 18.62
C SER A 152 -9.97 7.43 17.62
N ALA A 153 -10.46 6.19 17.59
CA ALA A 153 -9.95 5.17 16.69
C ALA A 153 -10.65 5.32 15.33
N SER A 154 -9.93 5.06 14.24
CA SER A 154 -10.56 4.97 12.92
C SER A 154 -10.00 3.81 12.13
N ILE A 155 -10.87 3.12 11.39
CA ILE A 155 -10.54 1.97 10.56
C ILE A 155 -11.05 2.20 9.14
N VAL A 156 -10.26 1.78 8.14
CA VAL A 156 -10.66 1.88 6.74
C VAL A 156 -11.26 0.55 6.28
N LEU A 157 -12.53 0.57 5.87
CA LEU A 157 -13.23 -0.58 5.32
C LEU A 157 -13.24 -0.49 3.80
N GLY A 158 -12.83 -1.56 3.12
CA GLY A 158 -12.93 -1.69 1.67
C GLY A 158 -14.18 -2.47 1.28
N CYS A 159 -14.84 -2.08 0.19
CA CYS A 159 -15.92 -2.88 -0.37
C CYS A 159 -15.33 -4.07 -1.13
N GLY A 160 -15.90 -5.27 -0.96
CA GLY A 160 -15.45 -6.47 -1.70
C GLY A 160 -15.74 -6.42 -3.19
N SER A 161 -16.74 -5.62 -3.59
CA SER A 161 -17.26 -5.60 -4.97
C SER A 161 -16.96 -4.31 -5.73
N CYS A 162 -16.46 -3.28 -5.05
CA CYS A 162 -15.94 -2.09 -5.71
C CYS A 162 -14.68 -1.59 -5.02
N SER A 163 -13.85 -0.83 -5.73
CA SER A 163 -12.63 -0.25 -5.14
C SER A 163 -12.89 0.92 -4.17
N LEU A 164 -14.14 1.12 -3.72
CA LEU A 164 -14.45 2.13 -2.70
C LEU A 164 -13.89 1.71 -1.34
N LYS A 165 -13.41 2.72 -0.62
CA LYS A 165 -13.01 2.63 0.78
C LYS A 165 -13.80 3.65 1.57
N ILE A 166 -14.19 3.32 2.79
CA ILE A 166 -14.80 4.24 3.74
C ILE A 166 -14.00 4.22 5.04
N ARG A 167 -14.07 5.29 5.81
CA ARG A 167 -13.45 5.37 7.14
C ARG A 167 -14.55 5.23 8.19
N LEU A 168 -14.50 4.17 8.98
CA LEU A 168 -15.30 4.02 10.17
C LEU A 168 -14.60 4.72 11.32
N VAL A 169 -15.23 5.75 11.87
CA VAL A 169 -14.75 6.52 13.01
C VAL A 169 -15.43 5.99 14.27
N ILE A 170 -14.62 5.74 15.29
CA ILE A 170 -15.03 5.23 16.58
C ILE A 170 -14.70 6.33 17.59
N ASN A 171 -15.72 7.14 17.88
CA ASN A 171 -15.66 8.17 18.91
C ASN A 171 -16.10 7.56 20.24
N GLU A 172 -15.41 7.88 21.34
CA GLU A 172 -15.99 7.64 22.67
C GLU A 172 -17.26 8.48 22.78
N ILE A 173 -18.40 7.81 22.91
CA ILE A 173 -19.64 8.46 23.29
C ILE A 173 -19.61 8.50 24.83
N SER A 174 -19.29 9.66 25.40
CA SER A 174 -19.43 9.92 26.85
C SER A 174 -20.87 9.90 27.31
#